data_AF-K2KBD0-F1
#
_entry.id   AF-K2KBD0-F1
#
_cell.length_a   1.000
_cell.length_b   1.000
_cell.length_c   1.000
_cell.angle_alpha   90.00
_cell.angle_beta   90.00
_cell.angle_gamma   90.00
#
_symmetry.space_group_name_H-M   'P 1'
#
loop_
_entity.id
_entity.type
_entity.pdbx_description
1 polymer ?
#
loop_
_entity_poly.entity_id
_entity_poly.type
_entity_poly.pdbx_seq_one_letter_code
_entity_poly.pdbx_strand_id
1 'polypeptide(L)'
;MVLAEASAYSDSYHCDAIAAADSIVQTLPKSVFLSALAADSDLAATWAATLARGVQAARFRSEIRSLPKVADRLDAWLGAGNHLPPKGRWQDVAHELSVTREALYRELARRRKGAKE
;
A
#
# COMPACT_ATOMS: atom_id res chain seq x y z
N MET A 1 -2.21 -10.10 -7.96
CA MET A 1 -1.79 -9.68 -6.62
C MET A 1 -1.62 -10.95 -5.80
N VAL A 2 -0.49 -11.12 -5.12
CA VAL A 2 -0.30 -12.21 -4.16
C VAL A 2 -0.74 -11.69 -2.79
N LEU A 3 -1.44 -12.52 -2.03
CA LEU A 3 -1.81 -12.23 -0.65
C LEU A 3 -0.93 -13.06 0.29
N ALA A 4 -0.60 -12.51 1.45
CA ALA A 4 0.25 -13.14 2.46
C ALA A 4 1.69 -13.45 1.98
N GLU A 5 2.17 -12.68 1.00
CA GLU A 5 3.53 -12.76 0.47
C GLU A 5 4.60 -12.57 1.56
N ALA A 6 4.35 -11.66 2.50
CA ALA A 6 5.24 -11.41 3.62
C ALA A 6 5.26 -12.56 4.64
N SER A 7 4.27 -13.46 4.61
CA SER A 7 4.23 -14.68 5.43
C SER A 7 4.76 -15.92 4.70
N ALA A 8 5.15 -15.83 3.43
CA ALA A 8 5.63 -16.97 2.65
C ALA A 8 6.82 -17.69 3.30
N TYR A 9 7.60 -17.01 4.14
CA TYR A 9 8.74 -17.55 4.87
C TYR A 9 8.57 -17.52 6.40
N SER A 10 7.36 -17.22 6.90
CA SER A 10 7.04 -17.19 8.34
C SER A 10 6.24 -18.43 8.74
N ASP A 11 6.38 -18.87 9.99
CA ASP A 11 5.59 -19.98 10.55
C ASP A 11 4.14 -19.58 10.85
N SER A 12 3.89 -18.28 11.06
CA SER A 12 2.58 -17.72 11.34
C SER A 12 2.28 -16.47 10.50
N TYR A 13 0.98 -16.17 10.34
CA TYR A 13 0.52 -14.92 9.76
C TYR A 13 0.77 -13.77 10.73
N HIS A 14 1.24 -12.64 10.21
CA HIS A 14 1.52 -11.42 10.97
C HIS A 14 0.48 -10.31 10.72
N CYS A 15 -0.45 -10.55 9.80
CA CYS A 15 -1.54 -9.66 9.46
C CYS A 15 -2.78 -10.45 9.06
N ASP A 16 -3.94 -9.82 9.18
CA ASP A 16 -5.22 -10.34 8.70
C ASP A 16 -5.46 -9.94 7.24
N ALA A 17 -6.34 -10.70 6.58
CA ALA A 17 -6.87 -10.35 5.28
C ALA A 17 -8.40 -10.47 5.33
N ILE A 18 -9.09 -9.37 5.02
CA ILE A 18 -10.56 -9.31 5.02
C ILE A 18 -11.00 -8.95 3.60
N ALA A 19 -11.87 -9.78 3.02
CA ALA A 19 -12.51 -9.46 1.75
C ALA A 19 -13.53 -8.34 1.96
N ALA A 20 -13.26 -7.16 1.40
CA ALA A 20 -14.16 -6.00 1.50
C ALA A 20 -15.39 -6.09 0.58
N ALA A 21 -15.39 -7.03 -0.35
CA ALA A 21 -16.46 -7.34 -1.29
C ALA A 21 -16.36 -8.81 -1.70
N ASP A 22 -17.40 -9.34 -2.37
CA ASP A 22 -17.38 -10.69 -2.93
C ASP A 22 -16.14 -10.89 -3.81
N SER A 23 -15.34 -11.89 -3.45
CA SER A 23 -14.00 -12.09 -4.00
C SER A 23 -13.75 -13.57 -4.28
N ILE A 24 -13.06 -13.86 -5.39
CA ILE A 24 -12.59 -15.20 -5.74
C ILE A 24 -11.09 -15.23 -5.51
N VAL A 25 -10.61 -16.21 -4.74
CA VAL A 25 -9.19 -16.42 -4.47
C VAL A 25 -8.79 -17.85 -4.81
N GLN A 26 -7.56 -18.01 -5.30
CA GLN A 26 -6.96 -19.32 -5.49
C GLN A 26 -5.97 -19.60 -4.37
N THR A 27 -6.07 -20.77 -3.76
CA THR A 27 -5.16 -21.20 -2.70
C THR A 27 -3.95 -21.93 -3.30
N LEU A 28 -2.78 -21.69 -2.70
CA LEU A 28 -1.53 -22.37 -3.08
C LEU A 28 -0.84 -22.83 -1.79
N PRO A 29 -0.58 -24.13 -1.60
CA PRO A 29 0.15 -24.60 -0.43
C PRO A 29 1.55 -24.00 -0.38
N LYS A 30 1.96 -23.51 0.80
CA LYS A 30 3.29 -22.90 1.01
C LYS A 30 4.43 -23.83 0.57
N SER A 31 4.34 -25.13 0.83
CA SER A 31 5.35 -26.11 0.42
C SER A 31 5.48 -26.21 -1.11
N VAL A 32 4.37 -26.21 -1.84
CA VAL A 32 4.35 -26.25 -3.31
C VAL A 32 4.94 -24.97 -3.87
N PHE A 33 4.55 -23.82 -3.32
CA PHE A 33 5.08 -22.51 -3.71
C PHE A 33 6.60 -22.44 -3.54
N LEU A 34 7.12 -22.80 -2.37
CA LEU A 34 8.55 -22.78 -2.07
C LEU A 34 9.33 -23.78 -2.94
N SER A 35 8.74 -24.95 -3.22
CA SER A 35 9.36 -25.94 -4.11
C SER A 35 9.45 -25.44 -5.56
N ALA A 36 8.42 -24.74 -6.04
CA ALA A 36 8.43 -24.13 -7.36
C ALA A 36 9.50 -23.03 -7.48
N LEU A 37 9.62 -22.16 -6.47
CA LEU A 37 10.69 -21.15 -6.43
C LEU A 37 12.09 -21.77 -6.40
N ALA A 38 12.26 -22.90 -5.72
CA ALA A 38 13.54 -23.60 -5.67
C ALA A 38 13.92 -24.27 -7.01
N ALA A 39 12.92 -24.69 -7.79
CA ALA A 39 13.11 -25.37 -9.07
C ALA A 39 13.30 -24.41 -10.26
N ASP A 40 12.87 -23.15 -10.14
CA ASP A 40 12.85 -22.17 -11.23
C ASP A 40 13.50 -20.84 -10.80
N SER A 41 14.70 -20.57 -11.31
CA SER A 41 15.46 -19.36 -10.99
C SER A 41 14.82 -18.08 -11.50
N ASP A 42 14.09 -18.13 -12.61
CA ASP A 42 13.43 -16.96 -13.20
C ASP A 42 12.20 -16.59 -12.39
N LEU A 43 11.45 -17.59 -11.92
CA LEU A 43 10.37 -17.40 -10.95
C LEU A 43 10.90 -16.82 -9.63
N ALA A 44 12.02 -17.35 -9.13
CA ALA A 44 12.66 -16.84 -7.91
C ALA A 44 13.12 -15.38 -8.06
N ALA A 45 13.74 -15.01 -9.19
CA ALA A 45 14.15 -13.64 -9.46
C ALA A 45 12.95 -12.69 -9.55
N THR A 46 11.88 -13.11 -10.22
CA THR A 46 10.63 -12.35 -10.33
C THR A 46 9.97 -12.13 -8.97
N TRP A 47 9.96 -13.17 -8.14
CA TRP A 47 9.48 -13.11 -6.77
C TRP A 47 10.31 -12.13 -5.92
N ALA A 48 11.64 -12.25 -5.93
CA ALA A 48 12.54 -11.35 -5.22
C ALA A 48 12.36 -9.89 -5.65
N ALA A 49 12.24 -9.62 -6.95
CA ALA A 49 11.99 -8.28 -7.46
C ALA A 49 10.63 -7.72 -6.99
N THR A 50 9.62 -8.58 -6.86
CA THR A 50 8.31 -8.18 -6.32
C THR A 50 8.39 -7.81 -4.84
N LEU A 51 9.09 -8.62 -4.04
CA LEU A 51 9.34 -8.31 -2.63
C LEU A 51 10.15 -7.02 -2.46
N ALA A 52 11.19 -6.81 -3.29
CA ALA A 52 12.00 -5.59 -3.26
C ALA A 52 11.17 -4.33 -3.53
N ARG A 53 10.28 -4.36 -4.53
CA ARG A 53 9.31 -3.27 -4.78
C ARG A 53 8.38 -3.06 -3.59
N GLY A 54 7.90 -4.14 -2.96
CA GLY A 54 7.09 -4.07 -1.75
C GLY A 54 7.82 -3.38 -0.59
N VAL A 55 9.09 -3.72 -0.36
CA VAL A 55 9.94 -3.07 0.66
C VAL A 55 10.16 -1.60 0.36
N GLN A 56 10.45 -1.25 -0.89
CA GLN A 56 10.60 0.15 -1.31
C GLN A 56 9.32 0.95 -1.04
N ALA A 57 8.15 0.41 -1.43
CA ALA A 57 6.86 1.04 -1.18
C ALA A 57 6.54 1.14 0.32
N ALA A 58 6.91 0.15 1.13
CA ALA A 58 6.72 0.19 2.58
C ALA A 58 7.59 1.27 3.25
N ARG A 59 8.88 1.37 2.86
CA ARG A 59 9.80 2.43 3.32
C ARG A 59 9.27 3.81 2.94
N PHE A 60 8.89 3.99 1.68
CA PHE A 60 8.32 5.26 1.21
C PHE A 60 7.09 5.68 2.01
N ARG A 61 6.15 4.74 2.26
CA ARG A 61 4.99 5.01 3.13
C ARG A 61 5.38 5.32 4.57
N SER A 62 6.46 4.75 5.08
CA SER A 62 7.00 5.09 6.40
C SER A 62 7.54 6.51 6.45
N GLU A 63 8.26 6.94 5.41
CA GLU A 63 8.76 8.32 5.29
C GLU A 63 7.64 9.33 5.18
N ILE A 64 6.59 9.06 4.39
CA ILE A 64 5.40 9.93 4.35
C ILE A 64 4.84 10.09 5.78
N ARG A 65 4.73 9.00 6.54
CA ARG A 65 4.16 9.04 7.90
C ARG A 65 5.03 9.81 8.90
N SER A 66 6.35 9.93 8.67
CA SER A 66 7.26 10.68 9.54
C SER A 66 7.13 12.21 9.36
N LEU A 67 6.55 12.67 8.23
CA LEU A 67 6.36 14.09 7.97
C LEU A 67 5.37 14.72 8.96
N PRO A 68 5.64 15.93 9.50
CA PRO A 68 4.82 16.53 10.56
C PRO A 68 3.52 17.17 10.05
N LYS A 69 3.49 17.64 8.79
CA LYS A 69 2.35 18.38 8.24
C LYS A 69 1.54 17.53 7.28
N VAL A 70 0.22 17.67 7.34
CA VAL A 70 -0.72 17.03 6.39
C VAL A 70 -0.43 17.43 4.95
N ALA A 71 -0.03 18.69 4.72
CA ALA A 71 0.34 19.18 3.39
C ALA A 71 1.52 18.40 2.81
N ASP A 72 2.62 18.30 3.57
CA ASP A 72 3.84 17.59 3.15
C ASP A 72 3.55 16.10 2.88
N ARG A 73 2.72 15.47 3.73
CA ARG A 73 2.28 14.08 3.52
C ARG A 73 1.51 13.90 2.21
N LEU A 74 0.55 14.78 1.96
CA LEU A 74 -0.28 14.74 0.76
C LEU A 74 0.56 15.04 -0.50
N ASP A 75 1.49 15.98 -0.44
CA ASP A 75 2.39 16.30 -1.55
C ASP A 75 3.32 15.15 -1.89
N ALA A 76 3.95 14.54 -0.89
CA ALA A 76 4.79 13.36 -1.10
C ALA A 76 3.98 12.20 -1.70
N TRP A 77 2.76 11.95 -1.20
CA TRP A 77 1.89 10.89 -1.70
C TRP A 77 1.45 11.11 -3.15
N LEU A 78 1.04 12.34 -3.51
CA LEU A 78 0.69 12.70 -4.89
C LEU A 78 1.92 12.65 -5.80
N GLY A 79 3.08 13.13 -5.33
CA GLY A 79 4.35 13.10 -6.06
C GLY A 79 4.85 11.69 -6.38
N ALA A 80 4.37 10.68 -5.65
CA ALA A 80 4.62 9.27 -5.95
C ALA A 80 3.76 8.71 -7.10
N GLY A 81 2.94 9.54 -7.75
CA GLY A 81 2.03 9.14 -8.83
C GLY A 81 0.66 8.66 -8.35
N ASN A 82 0.34 8.80 -7.06
CA ASN A 82 -0.99 8.49 -6.57
C ASN A 82 -1.99 9.58 -6.94
N HIS A 83 -3.25 9.20 -7.08
CA HIS A 83 -4.34 10.11 -7.46
C HIS A 83 -5.46 10.04 -6.44
N LEU A 84 -6.08 11.19 -6.16
CA LEU A 84 -7.24 11.21 -5.28
C LEU A 84 -8.37 10.36 -5.88
N PRO A 85 -8.95 9.43 -5.12
CA PRO A 85 -10.03 8.61 -5.61
C PRO A 85 -11.32 9.44 -5.73
N PRO A 86 -12.38 8.87 -6.36
CA PRO A 86 -13.70 9.49 -6.41
C PRO A 86 -14.21 9.89 -5.02
N LYS A 87 -15.14 10.86 -4.99
CA LYS A 87 -15.80 11.30 -3.75
C LYS A 87 -16.42 10.09 -3.03
N GLY A 88 -16.21 10.03 -1.71
CA GLY A 88 -16.68 8.91 -0.87
C GLY A 88 -15.61 7.87 -0.54
N ARG A 89 -14.40 7.99 -1.09
CA ARG A 89 -13.24 7.13 -0.76
C ARG A 89 -12.05 7.89 -0.16
N TRP A 90 -12.24 9.16 0.17
CA TRP A 90 -11.17 9.99 0.73
C TRP A 90 -10.76 9.58 2.15
N GLN A 91 -11.60 8.81 2.85
CA GLN A 91 -11.21 8.16 4.10
C GLN A 91 -10.08 7.15 3.92
N ASP A 92 -10.03 6.45 2.77
CA ASP A 92 -8.97 5.49 2.47
C ASP A 92 -7.62 6.21 2.36
N VAL A 93 -7.62 7.38 1.70
CA VAL A 93 -6.44 8.26 1.58
C VAL A 93 -6.02 8.80 2.94
N ALA A 94 -6.97 9.24 3.77
CA ALA A 94 -6.66 9.74 5.11
C ALA A 94 -6.00 8.64 5.97
N HIS A 95 -6.52 7.41 5.89
CA HIS A 95 -5.94 6.24 6.56
C HIS A 95 -4.52 5.94 6.06
N GLU A 96 -4.32 5.95 4.74
CA GLU A 96 -3.01 5.72 4.13
C GLU A 96 -1.95 6.77 4.56
N LEU A 97 -2.36 8.04 4.63
CA LEU A 97 -1.52 9.15 5.08
C LEU A 97 -1.38 9.22 6.62
N SER A 98 -2.07 8.36 7.36
CA SER A 98 -2.14 8.38 8.83
C SER A 98 -2.56 9.74 9.39
N VAL A 99 -3.59 10.34 8.80
CA VAL A 99 -4.20 11.60 9.22
C VAL A 99 -5.70 11.41 9.42
N THR A 100 -6.34 12.30 10.18
CA THR A 100 -7.80 12.25 10.29
C THR A 100 -8.46 12.71 8.99
N ARG A 101 -9.68 12.23 8.74
CA ARG A 101 -10.49 12.67 7.59
C ARG A 101 -10.66 14.19 7.60
N GLU A 102 -10.95 14.78 8.75
CA GLU A 102 -11.16 16.22 8.91
C GLU A 102 -9.89 17.00 8.56
N ALA A 103 -8.71 16.49 8.94
CA ALA A 103 -7.44 17.11 8.64
C ALA A 103 -7.16 17.10 7.12
N LEU A 104 -7.39 15.96 6.45
CA LEU A 104 -7.27 15.86 4.98
C LEU A 104 -8.26 16.78 4.27
N TYR A 105 -9.51 16.84 4.71
CA TYR A 105 -10.53 17.69 4.10
C TYR A 105 -10.22 19.18 4.26
N ARG A 106 -9.74 19.62 5.44
CA ARG A 106 -9.30 21.01 5.67
C ARG A 106 -8.16 21.38 4.72
N GLU A 107 -7.19 20.48 4.55
CA GLU A 107 -6.06 20.67 3.64
C GLU A 107 -6.51 20.78 2.17
N LEU A 108 -7.37 19.88 1.70
CA LEU A 108 -7.93 19.93 0.35
C LEU A 108 -8.81 21.16 0.10
N ALA A 109 -9.50 21.66 1.12
CA ALA A 109 -10.25 22.91 1.03
C ALA A 109 -9.32 24.13 0.92
N ARG A 110 -8.22 24.15 1.68
CA ARG A 110 -7.20 25.19 1.62
C ARG A 110 -6.56 25.28 0.24
N ARG A 111 -6.17 24.15 -0.35
CA ARG A 111 -5.61 24.09 -1.72
C ARG A 111 -6.56 24.63 -2.79
N ARG A 112 -7.85 24.29 -2.68
CA ARG A 112 -8.88 24.81 -3.60
C ARG A 112 -9.08 26.33 -3.51
N LYS A 113 -8.89 26.92 -2.33
CA LYS A 113 -8.95 28.38 -2.16
C LYS A 113 -7.73 29.06 -2.79
N GLY A 114 -6.53 28.52 -2.58
CA GLY A 114 -5.29 29.08 -3.14
C GLY A 114 -5.12 28.88 -4.65
N ALA A 115 -5.83 27.93 -5.28
CA ALA A 115 -5.84 27.75 -6.74
C ALA A 115 -6.84 28.66 -7.48
N LYS A 116 -7.57 29.51 -6.75
CA LYS A 116 -8.58 30.45 -7.28
C LYS A 116 -8.09 31.90 -7.34
N GLU A 117 -6.84 32.14 -6.95
CA GLU A 117 -6.07 33.38 -7.13
C GLU A 117 -5.04 33.18 -8.24
#